data_AF-A0A2G6NNA7-F1
#
_entry.id   AF-A0A2G6NNA7-F1
#
_cell.length_a   1.000
_cell.length_b   1.000
_cell.length_c   1.000
_cell.angle_alpha   90.00
_cell.angle_beta   90.00
_cell.angle_gamma   90.00
#
_symmetry.space_group_name_H-M   'P 1'
#
loop_
_entity.id
_entity.type
_entity.pdbx_description
1 polymer ?
#
loop_
_entity_poly.entity_id
_entity_poly.type
_entity_poly.pdbx_seq_one_letter_code
_entity_poly.pdbx_strand_id
1 'polypeptide(L)'
;MHHSGELPKSLSFLSYLSGKIHIGEAKEVIPSQQYETTDIHVGAFFLCKGVSLHGIRSKDAARGIAAFEISGNNLDHLEREYRSGTALVNSVHLRESLNMLRDTLFDL
;
A
#
# COMPACT_ATOMS: atom_id res chain seq x y z
N MET A 1 61.55 2.11 -19.36
CA MET A 1 60.42 1.60 -20.17
C MET A 1 59.26 1.34 -19.22
N HIS A 2 58.17 2.08 -19.45
CA HIS A 2 56.75 1.85 -19.14
C HIS A 2 56.25 1.36 -17.75
N HIS A 3 55.43 2.26 -17.17
CA HIS A 3 54.16 2.14 -16.42
C HIS A 3 54.07 1.30 -15.13
N SER A 4 53.79 1.89 -13.95
CA SER A 4 52.58 2.61 -13.47
C SER A 4 51.38 1.69 -13.20
N GLY A 5 50.84 1.70 -11.97
CA GLY A 5 49.43 1.41 -11.72
C GLY A 5 49.12 0.65 -10.42
N GLU A 6 48.63 1.36 -9.40
CA GLU A 6 47.97 0.81 -8.21
C GLU A 6 46.52 0.34 -8.50
N LEU A 7 46.10 -0.78 -7.85
CA LEU A 7 44.75 -1.18 -7.34
C LEU A 7 43.52 -1.21 -8.33
N PRO A 8 42.35 -1.87 -8.05
CA PRO A 8 41.73 -2.18 -6.75
C PRO A 8 40.90 -3.48 -6.60
N LYS A 9 40.30 -3.58 -5.40
CA LYS A 9 39.30 -4.51 -4.84
C LYS A 9 37.98 -4.60 -5.62
N SER A 10 37.23 -5.66 -5.32
CA SER A 10 35.84 -6.00 -5.71
C SER A 10 35.70 -6.85 -6.97
N LEU A 11 35.77 -8.17 -6.80
CA LEU A 11 35.10 -9.10 -7.71
C LEU A 11 33.61 -9.04 -7.38
N SER A 12 32.92 -8.28 -8.21
CA SER A 12 31.51 -7.94 -8.13
C SER A 12 30.64 -9.18 -8.32
N PHE A 13 29.53 -9.20 -7.58
CA PHE A 13 28.36 -10.09 -7.69
C PHE A 13 27.78 -10.25 -9.12
N LEU A 14 28.32 -9.52 -10.10
CA LEU A 14 27.82 -9.39 -11.46
C LEU A 14 28.23 -10.56 -12.37
N SER A 15 29.13 -11.45 -11.96
CA SER A 15 29.49 -12.63 -12.77
C SER A 15 28.42 -13.74 -12.75
N TYR A 16 27.44 -13.68 -11.84
CA TYR A 16 26.34 -14.67 -11.78
C TYR A 16 25.16 -14.33 -12.70
N LEU A 17 25.08 -13.09 -13.19
CA LEU A 17 23.94 -12.59 -13.99
C LEU A 17 24.28 -12.46 -15.49
N SER A 18 25.12 -13.35 -16.03
CA SER A 18 25.28 -13.48 -17.48
C SER A 18 24.26 -14.47 -18.03
N GLY A 19 23.04 -14.00 -18.19
CA GLY A 19 21.94 -14.76 -18.79
C GLY A 19 20.83 -13.82 -19.26
N LYS A 20 21.12 -13.07 -20.33
CA LYS A 20 20.16 -12.32 -21.19
C LYS A 20 18.78 -12.05 -20.57
N ILE A 21 18.65 -10.96 -19.82
CA ILE A 21 17.34 -10.42 -19.42
C ILE A 21 17.16 -9.09 -20.14
N HIS A 22 16.12 -9.03 -20.97
CA HIS A 22 15.62 -7.78 -21.56
C HIS A 22 15.31 -6.81 -20.42
N ILE A 23 15.94 -5.65 -20.43
CA ILE A 23 15.70 -4.59 -19.43
C ILE A 23 14.36 -3.94 -19.77
N GLY A 24 13.27 -4.58 -19.33
CA GLY A 24 12.02 -3.87 -19.06
C GLY A 24 12.24 -3.01 -17.81
N GLU A 25 11.67 -1.82 -17.77
CA GLU A 25 11.75 -0.90 -16.63
C GLU A 25 11.49 -1.67 -15.32
N ALA A 26 12.50 -1.73 -14.46
CA ALA A 26 12.35 -2.30 -13.13
C ALA A 26 11.45 -1.36 -12.32
N LYS A 27 10.13 -1.59 -12.38
CA LYS A 27 9.19 -0.93 -11.46
C LYS A 27 9.52 -1.44 -10.07
N GLU A 28 10.11 -0.57 -9.25
CA GLU A 28 10.38 -0.84 -7.85
C GLU A 28 9.10 -1.38 -7.20
N VAL A 29 9.13 -2.65 -6.77
CA VAL A 29 8.00 -3.29 -6.11
C VAL A 29 8.03 -2.81 -4.67
N ILE A 30 7.34 -1.70 -4.40
CA ILE A 30 7.10 -1.25 -3.02
C ILE A 30 6.21 -2.31 -2.37
N PRO A 31 6.65 -2.94 -1.25
CA PRO A 31 5.84 -3.94 -0.58
C PRO A 31 4.52 -3.32 -0.11
N SER A 32 3.40 -3.92 -0.50
CA SER A 32 2.07 -3.48 -0.12
C SER A 32 1.91 -3.64 1.40
N GLN A 33 1.54 -2.56 2.07
CA GLN A 33 1.19 -2.58 3.49
C GLN A 33 -0.25 -3.08 3.65
N GLN A 34 -0.55 -3.65 4.82
CA GLN A 34 -1.90 -4.05 5.22
C GLN A 34 -2.34 -3.21 6.42
N TYR A 35 -3.61 -2.84 6.44
CA TYR A 35 -4.22 -2.08 7.52
C TYR A 35 -5.61 -2.60 7.80
N GLU A 36 -6.00 -2.64 9.08
CA GLU A 36 -7.33 -3.08 9.50
C GLU A 36 -7.99 -1.99 10.34
N THR A 37 -9.26 -1.73 10.07
CA THR A 37 -10.06 -0.81 10.89
C THR A 37 -11.50 -1.25 11.03
N THR A 38 -12.11 -0.93 12.16
CA THR A 38 -13.57 -1.01 12.37
C THR A 38 -14.24 0.34 12.14
N ASP A 39 -13.47 1.41 11.91
CA ASP A 39 -13.99 2.74 11.60
C ASP A 39 -14.19 2.88 10.08
N ILE A 40 -15.46 3.02 9.68
CA ILE A 40 -15.88 3.16 8.30
C ILE A 40 -15.35 4.44 7.64
N HIS A 41 -15.14 5.52 8.40
CA HIS A 41 -14.62 6.78 7.85
C HIS A 41 -13.13 6.67 7.52
N VAL A 42 -12.36 5.98 8.36
CA VAL A 42 -10.96 5.64 8.08
C VAL A 42 -10.87 4.78 6.83
N GLY A 43 -11.72 3.75 6.72
CA GLY A 43 -11.78 2.91 5.53
C GLY A 43 -12.11 3.71 4.27
N ALA A 44 -13.12 4.56 4.33
CA ALA A 44 -13.52 5.40 3.20
C ALA A 44 -12.45 6.41 2.82
N PHE A 45 -11.71 6.94 3.79
CA PHE A 45 -10.57 7.83 3.55
C PHE A 45 -9.48 7.12 2.76
N PHE A 46 -9.08 5.90 3.16
CA PHE A 46 -8.08 5.13 2.42
C PHE A 46 -8.52 4.83 0.99
N LEU A 47 -9.77 4.41 0.80
CA LEU A 47 -10.35 4.18 -0.53
C LEU A 47 -10.36 5.44 -1.38
N CYS A 48 -10.75 6.58 -0.79
CA CYS A 48 -10.71 7.89 -1.46
C CYS A 48 -9.28 8.28 -1.89
N LYS A 49 -8.24 7.77 -1.22
CA LYS A 49 -6.82 7.98 -1.56
C LYS A 49 -6.29 6.96 -2.57
N GLY A 50 -7.15 6.08 -3.11
CA GLY A 50 -6.80 5.08 -4.11
C GLY A 50 -6.23 3.79 -3.52
N VAL A 51 -6.34 3.59 -2.21
CA VAL A 51 -5.99 2.33 -1.55
C VAL A 51 -7.10 1.31 -1.80
N SER A 52 -6.77 0.03 -1.90
CA SER A 52 -7.74 -1.03 -2.18
C SER A 52 -8.31 -1.67 -0.91
N LEU A 53 -9.61 -1.94 -0.92
CA LEU A 53 -10.25 -2.84 0.03
C LEU A 53 -9.92 -4.28 -0.37
N HIS A 54 -9.28 -5.02 0.51
CA HIS A 54 -8.97 -6.43 0.33
C HIS A 54 -10.17 -7.32 0.71
N GLY A 55 -10.90 -6.92 1.75
CA GLY A 55 -12.06 -7.66 2.22
C GLY A 55 -12.73 -7.00 3.42
N ILE A 56 -13.85 -7.60 3.83
CA ILE A 56 -14.52 -7.28 5.09
C ILE A 56 -14.69 -8.59 5.83
N ARG A 57 -14.32 -8.63 7.11
CA ARG A 57 -14.54 -9.80 7.95
C ARG A 57 -15.31 -9.46 9.21
N SER A 58 -16.12 -10.41 9.69
CA SER A 58 -16.73 -10.29 11.01
C SER A 58 -15.65 -10.42 12.09
N LYS A 59 -15.47 -9.36 12.87
CA LYS A 59 -14.57 -9.36 14.04
C LYS A 59 -15.30 -9.86 15.28
N ASP A 60 -16.60 -9.58 15.36
CA ASP A 60 -17.50 -10.12 16.37
C ASP A 60 -18.92 -10.23 15.79
N ALA A 61 -19.32 -11.45 15.43
CA ALA A 61 -20.61 -11.71 14.83
C ALA A 61 -21.77 -11.48 15.82
N ALA A 62 -21.57 -11.77 17.11
CA ALA A 62 -22.61 -11.60 18.13
C ALA A 62 -22.95 -10.13 18.38
N ARG A 63 -21.96 -9.24 18.22
CA ARG A 63 -22.11 -7.79 18.37
C ARG A 63 -22.25 -7.03 17.05
N GLY A 64 -22.24 -7.72 15.91
CA GLY A 64 -22.34 -7.10 14.58
C GLY A 64 -21.15 -6.20 14.23
N ILE A 65 -19.94 -6.53 14.70
CA ILE A 65 -18.73 -5.76 14.43
C ILE A 65 -18.01 -6.35 13.22
N ALA A 66 -17.86 -5.55 12.18
CA ALA A 66 -17.04 -5.86 11.01
C ALA A 66 -15.70 -5.10 11.05
N ALA A 67 -14.69 -5.68 10.42
CA ALA A 67 -13.41 -5.04 10.17
C ALA A 67 -13.15 -4.97 8.66
N PHE A 68 -12.73 -3.80 8.19
CA PHE A 68 -12.30 -3.55 6.82
C PHE A 68 -10.81 -3.85 6.70
N GLU A 69 -10.45 -4.73 5.78
CA GLU A 69 -9.07 -5.09 5.48
C GLU A 69 -8.62 -4.31 4.25
N ILE A 70 -7.58 -3.51 4.41
CA ILE A 70 -7.14 -2.52 3.44
C ILE A 70 -5.70 -2.81 3.06
N SER A 71 -5.38 -2.74 1.77
CA SER A 71 -4.03 -2.98 1.27
C SER A 71 -3.61 -1.93 0.25
N GLY A 72 -2.38 -1.44 0.38
CA GLY A 72 -1.80 -0.51 -0.58
C GLY A 72 -0.48 0.05 -0.11
N ASN A 73 0.00 1.07 -0.82
CA ASN A 73 1.27 1.73 -0.50
C ASN A 73 1.01 2.94 0.39
N ASN A 74 2.01 3.33 1.19
CA ASN A 74 1.99 4.54 2.02
C ASN A 74 0.84 4.60 3.05
N LEU A 75 0.34 3.46 3.55
CA LEU A 75 -0.76 3.43 4.52
C LEU A 75 -0.38 4.14 5.82
N ASP A 76 0.85 3.93 6.32
CA ASP A 76 1.33 4.58 7.56
C ASP A 76 1.34 6.11 7.45
N HIS A 77 1.66 6.63 6.26
CA HIS A 77 1.66 8.07 6.00
C HIS A 77 0.24 8.62 5.97
N LEU A 78 -0.66 7.95 5.23
CA LEU A 78 -2.06 8.32 5.13
C LEU A 78 -2.78 8.25 6.48
N GLU A 79 -2.52 7.20 7.28
CA GLU A 79 -3.07 7.07 8.64
C GLU A 79 -2.64 8.26 9.50
N ARG A 80 -1.36 8.65 9.41
CA ARG A 80 -0.83 9.80 10.15
C ARG A 80 -1.53 11.09 9.73
N GLU A 81 -1.66 11.36 8.44
CA GLU A 81 -2.37 12.56 7.95
C GLU A 81 -3.82 12.63 8.44
N TYR A 82 -4.51 11.48 8.43
CA TYR A 82 -5.88 11.39 8.93
C TYR A 82 -5.95 11.71 10.42
N ARG A 83 -5.08 11.09 11.23
CA ARG A 83 -5.05 11.27 12.69
C ARG A 83 -4.56 12.65 13.13
N SER A 84 -3.71 13.30 12.35
CA SER A 84 -3.29 14.69 12.59
C SER A 84 -4.32 15.72 12.12
N GLY A 85 -5.40 15.30 11.46
CA GLY A 85 -6.42 16.22 10.93
C GLY A 85 -5.94 17.06 9.75
N THR A 86 -4.84 16.65 9.10
CA THR A 86 -4.25 17.36 7.96
C THR A 86 -4.65 16.75 6.62
N ALA A 87 -5.33 15.61 6.65
CA ALA A 87 -5.86 14.94 5.48
C ALA A 87 -6.86 15.82 4.72
N LEU A 88 -6.57 16.06 3.43
CA LEU A 88 -7.51 16.66 2.49
C LEU A 88 -8.05 15.60 1.54
N VAL A 89 -9.35 15.66 1.28
CA VAL A 89 -10.05 14.75 0.37
C VAL A 89 -11.08 15.50 -0.47
N ASN A 90 -11.37 14.97 -1.65
CA ASN A 90 -12.56 15.37 -2.38
C ASN A 90 -13.79 14.79 -1.66
N SER A 91 -14.70 15.66 -1.20
CA SER A 91 -15.89 15.26 -0.45
C SER A 91 -16.84 14.36 -1.26
N VAL A 92 -16.86 14.49 -2.59
CA VAL A 92 -17.65 13.62 -3.47
C VAL A 92 -17.10 12.20 -3.46
N HIS A 93 -15.78 12.05 -3.63
CA HIS A 93 -15.13 10.73 -3.65
C HIS A 93 -15.18 10.06 -2.27
N LEU A 94 -15.07 10.84 -1.19
CA LEU A 94 -15.22 10.31 0.16
C LEU A 94 -16.62 9.72 0.36
N ARG A 95 -17.66 10.44 -0.09
CA ARG A 95 -19.05 9.97 -0.01
C ARG A 95 -19.27 8.70 -0.84
N GLU A 96 -18.71 8.63 -2.04
CA GLU A 96 -18.76 7.43 -2.88
C GLU A 96 -18.08 6.24 -2.20
N SER A 97 -16.91 6.47 -1.60
CA SER A 97 -16.17 5.45 -0.85
C SER A 97 -16.94 4.96 0.38
N LEU A 98 -17.61 5.86 1.10
CA LEU A 98 -18.50 5.50 2.21
C LEU A 98 -19.68 4.64 1.76
N ASN A 99 -20.33 5.02 0.66
CA ASN A 99 -21.44 4.24 0.11
C ASN A 99 -20.97 2.85 -0.32
N MET A 100 -19.83 2.75 -1.00
CA MET A 100 -19.27 1.46 -1.40
C MET A 100 -18.99 0.56 -0.20
N LEU A 101 -18.38 1.10 0.87
CA LEU A 101 -18.13 0.32 2.10
C LEU A 101 -19.42 -0.13 2.78
N ARG A 102 -20.41 0.76 2.86
CA ARG A 102 -21.73 0.46 3.42
C ARG A 102 -22.40 -0.65 2.63
N ASP A 103 -22.43 -0.53 1.31
CA ASP A 103 -23.11 -1.49 0.44
C ASP A 103 -22.41 -2.86 0.55
N THR A 104 -21.08 -2.89 0.47
CA THR A 104 -20.29 -4.12 0.66
C THR A 104 -20.52 -4.75 2.04
N LEU A 105 -20.69 -3.95 3.10
CA LEU A 105 -20.94 -4.45 4.45
C LEU A 105 -22.32 -5.10 4.60
N PHE A 106 -23.35 -4.58 3.94
CA PHE A 106 -24.71 -5.12 4.01
C PHE A 106 -25.01 -6.21 2.97
N ASP A 107 -24.13 -6.40 1.99
CA ASP A 107 -24.15 -7.52 1.05
C ASP A 107 -23.50 -8.81 1.63
N LEU A 108 -22.93 -8.76 2.84
CA LEU A 108 -22.39 -9.91 3.59
C LEU A 108 -23.48 -10.77 4.23
#